data_AF-W5P2H7-F1
#
_entry.id   AF-W5P2H7-F1
#
_cell.length_a   1.000
_cell.length_b   1.000
_cell.length_c   1.000
_cell.angle_alpha   90.00
_cell.angle_beta   90.00
_cell.angle_gamma   90.00
#
_symmetry.space_group_name_H-M   'P 1'
#
loop_
_entity.id
_entity.type
_entity.pdbx_description
1 polymer ?
#
loop_
_entity_poly.entity_id
_entity_poly.type
_entity_poly.pdbx_seq_one_letter_code
_entity_poly.pdbx_strand_id
1 'polypeptide(L)'
;NYRQYLEASTNGQINLELYTSHALHQSHEEREHTEKPMKLQNQQGGRIFLQDIKKPDHDDRENGLNARECALCLERSVDQSLLELSTLATEKNDPYLCHFTETQYLNEQVEAIKELGNHIIALCKLWAPGSGQAEYRFDKHTLGHGEN
;
A
#
# COMPACT_ATOMS: atom_id res chain seq x y z
N ASN A 1 10.55 8.68 1.97
CA ASN A 1 9.83 7.63 2.72
C ASN A 1 9.69 7.89 4.21
N TYR A 2 10.73 8.01 5.04
CA TYR A 2 10.57 8.12 6.52
C TYR A 2 9.82 9.37 7.03
N ARG A 3 9.86 10.50 6.31
CA ARG A 3 9.15 11.74 6.69
C ARG A 3 7.66 11.73 6.33
N GLN A 4 7.25 10.91 5.37
CA GLN A 4 5.88 10.95 4.84
C GLN A 4 4.86 10.32 5.79
N TYR A 5 5.27 9.31 6.56
CA TYR A 5 4.38 8.66 7.53
C TYR A 5 4.19 9.47 8.83
N LEU A 6 5.22 10.19 9.29
CA LEU A 6 5.16 10.98 10.54
C LEU A 6 4.21 12.20 10.46
N GLU A 7 4.07 12.81 9.29
CA GLU A 7 3.20 13.99 9.10
C GLU A 7 1.71 13.64 9.00
N ALA A 8 1.35 12.35 9.01
CA ALA A 8 -0.05 11.92 8.86
C ALA A 8 -0.84 12.08 10.16
N SER A 9 -0.16 12.46 11.24
CA SER A 9 -0.61 12.33 12.62
C SER A 9 -1.50 13.48 13.14
N THR A 10 -1.87 14.49 12.34
CA THR A 10 -2.37 15.75 12.93
C THR A 10 -3.86 16.08 12.81
N ASN A 11 -4.74 15.30 12.16
CA ASN A 11 -6.20 15.65 12.18
C ASN A 11 -7.14 14.43 12.13
N GLY A 12 -7.69 14.01 13.28
CA GLY A 12 -8.84 13.08 13.36
C GLY A 12 -8.68 11.87 14.30
N GLN A 13 -8.63 12.12 15.61
CA GLN A 13 -8.08 11.26 16.69
C GLN A 13 -8.64 9.83 16.92
N ILE A 14 -9.59 9.30 16.15
CA ILE A 14 -10.08 7.90 16.36
C ILE A 14 -9.85 6.99 15.14
N ASN A 15 -9.78 7.55 13.93
CA ASN A 15 -9.44 6.80 12.71
C ASN A 15 -7.94 6.86 12.39
N LEU A 16 -7.24 7.84 12.97
CA LEU A 16 -5.82 8.09 12.71
C LEU A 16 -4.88 7.11 13.41
N GLU A 17 -5.18 6.68 14.64
CA GLU A 17 -4.31 5.73 15.36
C GLU A 17 -4.26 4.36 14.68
N LEU A 18 -5.40 3.85 14.22
CA LEU A 18 -5.45 2.60 13.46
C LEU A 18 -4.77 2.74 12.09
N TYR A 19 -4.98 3.87 11.40
CA TYR A 19 -4.35 4.12 10.11
C TYR A 19 -2.82 4.28 10.24
N THR A 20 -2.36 5.02 11.24
CA THR A 20 -0.92 5.20 11.53
C THR A 20 -0.27 3.90 11.97
N SER A 21 -0.93 3.10 12.82
CA SER A 21 -0.44 1.77 13.20
C SER A 21 -0.31 0.84 11.99
N HIS A 22 -1.30 0.83 11.11
CA HIS A 22 -1.27 0.04 9.87
C HIS A 22 -0.14 0.52 8.94
N ALA A 23 -0.01 1.84 8.74
CA ALA A 23 1.02 2.43 7.89
C ALA A 23 2.44 2.16 8.44
N LEU A 24 2.62 2.19 9.76
CA LEU A 24 3.88 1.82 10.40
C LEU A 24 4.20 0.35 10.19
N HIS A 25 3.21 -0.54 10.38
CA HIS A 25 3.40 -1.97 10.14
C HIS A 25 3.85 -2.25 8.71
N GLN A 26 3.15 -1.68 7.73
CA GLN A 26 3.51 -1.78 6.31
C GLN A 26 4.90 -1.20 6.02
N SER A 27 5.28 -0.09 6.66
CA SER A 27 6.63 0.46 6.52
C SER A 27 7.72 -0.46 7.07
N HIS A 28 7.42 -1.27 8.09
CA HIS A 28 8.36 -2.25 8.64
C HIS A 28 8.48 -3.45 7.71
N GLU A 29 7.36 -3.97 7.21
CA GLU A 29 7.28 -5.07 6.25
C GLU A 29 8.05 -4.73 4.95
N GLU A 30 7.80 -3.55 4.37
CA GLU A 30 8.49 -3.10 3.16
C GLU A 30 10.00 -2.92 3.32
N ARG A 31 10.43 -2.59 4.54
CA ARG A 31 11.85 -2.56 4.86
C ARG A 31 12.45 -3.97 4.85
N GLU A 32 11.76 -4.96 5.42
CA GLU A 32 12.19 -6.35 5.34
C GLU A 32 12.24 -6.85 3.89
N HIS A 33 11.24 -6.48 3.08
CA HIS A 33 11.20 -6.74 1.63
C HIS A 33 12.37 -6.11 0.89
N THR A 34 12.87 -4.97 1.34
CA THR A 34 14.07 -4.35 0.76
C THR A 34 15.38 -5.03 1.22
N GLU A 35 15.41 -5.58 2.43
CA GLU A 35 16.61 -6.23 2.99
C GLU A 35 16.80 -7.68 2.49
N LYS A 36 15.71 -8.44 2.27
CA LYS A 36 15.69 -9.80 1.71
C LYS A 36 16.56 -9.93 0.43
N PRO A 37 16.40 -9.12 -0.63
CA PRO A 37 17.14 -9.26 -1.89
C PRO A 37 18.59 -8.78 -1.75
N MET A 38 18.87 -7.80 -0.88
CA MET A 38 20.24 -7.39 -0.57
C MET A 38 21.04 -8.53 0.07
N LYS A 39 20.42 -9.27 0.99
CA LYS A 39 21.03 -10.46 1.61
C LYS A 39 21.30 -11.53 0.56
N LEU A 40 20.33 -11.80 -0.31
CA LEU A 40 20.50 -12.75 -1.42
C LEU A 40 21.67 -12.36 -2.34
N GLN A 41 21.70 -11.11 -2.77
CA GLN A 41 22.76 -10.59 -3.65
C GLN A 41 24.15 -10.80 -3.04
N ASN A 42 24.30 -10.56 -1.74
CA ASN A 42 25.56 -10.79 -1.02
C ASN A 42 25.92 -12.29 -0.93
N GLN A 43 24.94 -13.17 -0.73
CA GLN A 43 25.15 -14.62 -0.65
C GLN A 43 25.63 -15.23 -1.97
N GLN A 44 25.11 -14.73 -3.09
CA GLN A 44 25.53 -15.17 -4.43
C GLN A 44 26.86 -14.53 -4.89
N GLY A 45 27.50 -13.71 -4.04
CA GLY A 45 28.74 -13.02 -4.37
C GLY A 45 28.56 -11.81 -5.30
N GLY A 46 27.31 -11.36 -5.48
CA GLY A 46 26.97 -10.17 -6.24
C GLY A 46 27.38 -8.88 -5.52
N ARG A 47 27.22 -7.76 -6.22
CA ARG A 47 27.44 -6.41 -5.65
C ARG A 47 26.12 -5.65 -5.62
N ILE A 48 25.92 -4.88 -4.55
CA ILE A 48 24.76 -4.03 -4.36
C ILE A 48 25.12 -2.61 -4.82
N PHE A 49 24.30 -2.05 -5.70
CA PHE A 49 24.39 -0.65 -6.12
C PHE A 49 23.08 0.05 -5.76
N LEU A 50 23.14 0.99 -4.82
CA LEU A 50 21.97 1.77 -4.38
C LEU A 50 21.78 2.98 -5.28
N GLN A 51 20.53 3.29 -5.61
CA GLN A 51 20.14 4.49 -6.36
C GLN A 51 19.27 5.41 -5.49
N ASP A 52 19.17 6.67 -5.88
CA ASP A 52 18.35 7.64 -5.17
C ASP A 52 16.87 7.24 -5.19
N ILE A 53 16.26 7.21 -4.00
CA ILE A 53 14.85 6.94 -3.82
C ILE A 53 14.09 8.26 -4.04
N LYS A 54 13.34 8.35 -5.14
CA LYS A 54 12.52 9.53 -5.45
C LYS A 54 11.41 9.72 -4.43
N LYS A 55 11.12 10.98 -4.10
CA LYS A 55 9.88 11.33 -3.38
C LYS A 55 8.71 11.04 -4.33
N PRO A 56 7.60 10.44 -3.87
CA PRO A 56 6.41 10.32 -4.71
C PRO A 56 5.91 11.69 -5.14
N ASP A 57 5.43 11.77 -6.39
CA ASP A 57 5.11 13.02 -7.09
C ASP A 57 3.86 13.72 -6.54
N HIS A 58 3.04 13.03 -5.75
CA HIS A 58 1.79 13.53 -5.21
C HIS A 58 1.73 13.37 -3.68
N ASP A 59 1.21 14.39 -3.00
CA ASP A 59 0.82 14.34 -1.59
C ASP A 59 -0.67 13.96 -1.54
N ASP A 60 -1.04 12.77 -2.04
CA ASP A 60 -2.43 12.27 -2.21
C ASP A 60 -3.13 11.91 -0.89
N ARG A 61 -2.80 12.66 0.16
CA ARG A 61 -3.24 12.48 1.55
C ARG A 61 -4.58 13.14 1.82
N GLU A 62 -5.11 13.90 0.87
CA GLU A 62 -6.33 14.68 1.04
C GLU A 62 -7.58 13.76 1.17
N ASN A 63 -7.50 12.51 0.68
CA ASN A 63 -8.55 11.51 0.74
C ASN A 63 -7.99 10.10 1.02
N GLY A 64 -8.49 9.43 2.06
CA GLY A 64 -8.10 8.06 2.40
C GLY A 64 -8.42 6.99 1.34
N LEU A 65 -9.37 7.26 0.44
CA LEU A 65 -9.63 6.42 -0.73
C LEU A 65 -8.52 6.58 -1.79
N ASN A 66 -8.18 7.82 -2.16
CA ASN A 66 -7.08 8.10 -3.10
C ASN A 66 -5.76 7.49 -2.60
N ALA A 67 -5.44 7.65 -1.31
CA ALA A 67 -4.23 7.09 -0.71
C ALA A 67 -4.18 5.55 -0.84
N ARG A 68 -5.31 4.86 -0.68
CA ARG A 68 -5.40 3.40 -0.84
C ARG A 68 -5.38 2.95 -2.30
N GLU A 69 -5.98 3.71 -3.20
CA GLU A 69 -5.86 3.45 -4.65
C GLU A 69 -4.42 3.62 -5.13
N CYS A 70 -3.71 4.65 -4.66
CA CYS A 70 -2.28 4.81 -4.91
C CYS A 70 -1.46 3.64 -4.37
N ALA A 71 -1.73 3.20 -3.12
CA ALA A 71 -1.06 2.03 -2.54
C ALA A 71 -1.31 0.77 -3.37
N LEU A 72 -2.55 0.53 -3.81
CA LEU A 72 -2.88 -0.61 -4.68
C LEU A 72 -2.15 -0.55 -6.03
N CYS A 73 -2.02 0.64 -6.63
CA CYS A 73 -1.26 0.83 -7.87
C CYS A 73 0.23 0.55 -7.68
N LEU A 74 0.81 1.00 -6.56
CA LEU A 74 2.20 0.69 -6.20
C LEU A 74 2.40 -0.81 -6.02
N GLU A 75 1.52 -1.47 -5.27
CA GLU A 75 1.61 -2.91 -4.99
C GLU A 75 1.58 -3.74 -6.28
N ARG A 76 0.68 -3.40 -7.20
CA ARG A 76 0.60 -4.03 -8.52
C ARG A 76 1.86 -3.79 -9.36
N SER A 77 2.47 -2.62 -9.26
CA SER A 77 3.73 -2.32 -9.95
C SER A 77 4.89 -3.16 -9.39
N VAL A 78 4.92 -3.39 -8.08
CA VAL A 78 5.92 -4.25 -7.43
C VAL A 78 5.70 -5.71 -7.82
N ASP A 79 4.45 -6.20 -7.75
CA ASP A 79 4.08 -7.55 -8.19
C ASP A 79 4.48 -7.82 -9.64
N GLN A 80 4.19 -6.88 -10.54
CA GLN A 80 4.61 -6.97 -11.94
C GLN A 80 6.14 -7.04 -12.09
N SER A 81 6.88 -6.25 -11.32
CA SER A 81 8.35 -6.28 -11.33
C SER A 81 8.91 -7.62 -10.82
N LEU A 82 8.24 -8.24 -9.83
CA LEU A 82 8.61 -9.56 -9.31
C LEU A 82 8.32 -10.69 -10.31
N LEU A 83 7.21 -10.61 -11.05
CA LEU A 83 6.90 -11.55 -12.14
C LEU A 83 7.92 -11.46 -13.28
N GLU A 84 8.33 -10.25 -13.64
CA GLU A 84 9.40 -10.01 -14.61
C GLU A 84 10.74 -10.58 -14.14
N LEU A 85 11.07 -10.41 -12.84
CA LEU A 85 12.26 -10.99 -12.24
C LEU A 85 12.23 -12.53 -12.27
N SER A 86 11.09 -13.15 -11.95
CA SER A 86 10.92 -14.61 -12.01
C SER A 86 11.03 -15.15 -13.45
N THR A 87 10.47 -14.44 -14.41
CA THR A 87 10.59 -14.76 -15.84
C THR A 87 12.05 -14.71 -16.27
N LEU A 88 12.77 -13.65 -15.90
CA LEU A 88 14.19 -13.51 -16.20
C LEU A 88 15.04 -14.60 -15.52
N ALA A 89 14.76 -14.94 -14.26
CA ALA A 89 15.44 -16.01 -13.55
C ALA A 89 15.26 -17.37 -14.27
N THR A 90 14.05 -17.63 -14.75
CA THR A 90 13.73 -18.83 -15.54
C THR A 90 14.49 -18.85 -16.86
N GLU A 91 14.51 -17.75 -17.60
CA GLU A 91 15.29 -17.62 -18.85
C GLU A 91 16.80 -17.81 -18.64
N LYS A 92 17.31 -17.36 -17.50
CA LYS A 92 18.72 -17.53 -17.11
C LYS A 92 19.03 -18.89 -16.49
N ASN A 93 18.04 -19.77 -16.36
CA ASN A 93 18.16 -21.07 -15.69
C ASN A 93 18.71 -20.93 -14.26
N ASP A 94 18.23 -19.92 -13.52
CA ASP A 94 18.51 -19.75 -12.08
C ASP A 94 17.32 -20.26 -11.24
N PRO A 95 17.31 -21.55 -10.88
CA PRO A 95 16.22 -22.13 -10.09
C PRO A 95 16.18 -21.58 -8.67
N TYR A 96 17.31 -21.08 -8.15
CA TYR A 96 17.37 -20.55 -6.79
C TYR A 96 16.65 -19.20 -6.72
N LEU A 97 16.94 -18.29 -7.66
CA LEU A 97 16.28 -16.98 -7.72
C LEU A 97 14.78 -17.10 -8.00
N CYS A 98 14.39 -18.06 -8.86
CA CYS A 98 12.98 -18.35 -9.11
C CYS A 98 12.25 -18.78 -7.82
N HIS A 99 12.79 -19.80 -7.13
CA HIS A 99 12.24 -20.27 -5.86
C HIS A 99 12.18 -19.18 -4.77
N PHE A 100 13.23 -18.36 -4.68
CA PHE A 100 13.26 -17.23 -3.74
C PHE A 100 12.14 -16.24 -4.01
N THR A 101 11.92 -15.86 -5.27
CA THR A 101 10.88 -14.88 -5.65
C THR A 101 9.48 -15.42 -5.38
N GLU A 102 9.24 -16.69 -5.71
CA GLU A 102 7.95 -17.35 -5.48
C GLU A 102 7.61 -17.48 -3.99
N THR A 103 8.57 -17.93 -3.17
CA THR A 103 8.33 -18.22 -1.76
C THR A 103 8.33 -16.99 -0.86
N GLN A 104 9.14 -15.98 -1.19
CA GLN A 104 9.34 -14.82 -0.31
C GLN A 104 8.51 -13.60 -0.69
N TYR A 105 7.84 -13.60 -1.85
CA TYR A 105 7.07 -12.43 -2.31
C TYR A 105 5.74 -12.77 -2.97
N LEU A 106 5.70 -13.63 -4.00
CA LEU A 106 4.49 -13.73 -4.85
C LEU A 106 3.21 -14.08 -4.06
N ASN A 107 3.32 -14.93 -3.04
CA ASN A 107 2.17 -15.24 -2.18
C ASN A 107 1.76 -14.06 -1.27
N GLU A 108 2.73 -13.30 -0.77
CA GLU A 108 2.50 -12.09 0.05
C GLU A 108 1.82 -11.00 -0.79
N GLN A 109 2.28 -10.78 -2.03
CA GLN A 109 1.70 -9.81 -2.96
C GLN A 109 0.24 -10.08 -3.30
N VAL A 110 -0.13 -11.33 -3.56
CA VAL A 110 -1.51 -11.69 -3.89
C VAL A 110 -2.47 -11.37 -2.74
N GLU A 111 -2.07 -11.66 -1.49
CA GLU A 111 -2.89 -11.34 -0.32
C GLU A 111 -2.92 -9.83 -0.05
N ALA A 112 -1.79 -9.12 -0.18
CA ALA A 112 -1.73 -7.66 0.00
C ALA A 112 -2.63 -6.90 -1.01
N ILE A 113 -2.56 -7.25 -2.30
CA ILE A 113 -3.40 -6.66 -3.36
C ILE A 113 -4.88 -6.90 -3.07
N LYS A 114 -5.24 -8.10 -2.63
CA LYS A 114 -6.60 -8.49 -2.30
C LYS A 114 -7.12 -7.75 -1.07
N GLU A 115 -6.32 -7.62 -0.02
CA GLU A 115 -6.66 -6.85 1.18
C GLU A 115 -6.90 -5.38 0.86
N LEU A 116 -5.98 -4.75 0.12
CA LEU A 116 -6.14 -3.36 -0.34
C LEU A 116 -7.40 -3.18 -1.21
N GLY A 117 -7.67 -4.12 -2.11
CA GLY A 117 -8.89 -4.13 -2.92
C GLY A 117 -10.17 -4.21 -2.07
N ASN A 118 -10.19 -5.07 -1.05
CA ASN A 118 -11.31 -5.18 -0.12
C ASN A 118 -11.53 -3.88 0.68
N HIS A 119 -10.46 -3.23 1.13
CA HIS A 119 -10.52 -1.95 1.82
C HIS A 119 -11.10 -0.84 0.94
N ILE A 120 -10.71 -0.78 -0.34
CA ILE A 120 -11.27 0.18 -1.31
C ILE A 120 -12.77 -0.07 -1.50
N ILE A 121 -13.19 -1.32 -1.72
CA ILE A 121 -14.61 -1.67 -1.88
C ILE A 121 -15.42 -1.28 -0.63
N ALA A 122 -14.88 -1.54 0.56
CA ALA A 122 -15.53 -1.17 1.82
C ALA A 122 -15.70 0.36 1.95
N LEU A 123 -14.66 1.13 1.63
CA LEU A 123 -14.73 2.59 1.62
C LEU A 123 -15.72 3.13 0.59
N CYS A 124 -15.70 2.61 -0.65
CA CYS A 124 -16.63 3.01 -1.71
C CYS A 124 -18.09 2.77 -1.30
N LYS A 125 -18.38 1.64 -0.64
CA LYS A 125 -19.73 1.35 -0.12
C LYS A 125 -20.16 2.31 0.99
N LEU A 126 -19.24 2.74 1.85
CA LEU A 126 -19.52 3.72 2.90
C LEU A 126 -19.81 5.10 2.33
N TRP A 127 -19.15 5.48 1.22
CA TRP A 127 -19.31 6.79 0.57
C TRP A 127 -20.38 6.82 -0.54
N ALA A 128 -21.03 5.69 -0.86
CA ALA A 128 -22.06 5.63 -1.89
C ALA A 128 -23.32 6.45 -1.48
N PRO A 129 -23.91 7.24 -2.40
CA PRO A 129 -25.20 7.90 -2.16
C PRO A 129 -26.28 6.81 -2.01
N GLY A 130 -26.75 6.61 -0.77
CA GLY A 130 -27.64 5.50 -0.39
C GLY A 130 -27.10 4.66 0.78
N SER A 131 -25.85 4.85 1.21
CA SER A 131 -25.42 4.44 2.54
C SER A 131 -26.09 5.39 3.55
N GLY A 132 -26.79 4.88 4.56
CA GLY A 132 -27.57 5.71 5.49
C GLY A 132 -26.77 6.80 6.23
N GLN A 133 -25.44 6.80 6.13
CA GLN A 133 -24.58 7.89 6.62
C GLN A 133 -24.52 9.10 5.68
N ALA A 134 -24.59 8.90 4.36
CA ALA A 134 -24.68 10.00 3.40
C ALA A 134 -26.03 10.70 3.51
N GLU A 135 -27.12 9.92 3.65
CA GLU A 135 -28.45 10.45 3.98
C GLU A 135 -28.47 11.14 5.34
N TYR A 136 -27.90 10.55 6.40
CA TYR A 136 -27.81 11.19 7.72
C TYR A 136 -27.02 12.51 7.71
N ARG A 137 -25.92 12.59 6.96
CA ARG A 137 -25.13 13.82 6.80
C ARG A 137 -25.86 14.85 5.92
N PHE A 138 -26.56 14.41 4.88
CA PHE A 138 -27.39 15.28 4.05
C PHE A 138 -28.60 15.81 4.83
N ASP A 139 -29.24 15.00 5.65
CA ASP A 139 -30.36 15.36 6.53
C ASP A 139 -29.91 16.39 7.58
N LYS A 140 -28.75 16.17 8.22
CA LYS A 140 -28.15 17.13 9.18
C LYS A 140 -27.76 18.48 8.55
N HIS A 141 -27.23 18.50 7.33
CA HIS A 141 -26.73 19.73 6.69
C HIS A 141 -27.76 20.44 5.81
N THR A 142 -28.78 19.73 5.30
CA THR A 142 -29.78 20.28 4.37
C THR A 142 -31.13 20.52 5.06
N LEU A 143 -31.48 19.78 6.11
CA LEU A 143 -32.78 19.90 6.81
C LEU A 143 -32.67 20.52 8.21
N GLY A 144 -31.48 20.95 8.63
CA GLY A 144 -31.22 21.68 9.86
C GLY A 144 -31.57 23.18 9.81
N HIS A 145 -32.76 23.57 9.35
CA HIS A 145 -33.40 24.86 9.67
C HIS A 145 -34.91 24.79 9.37
N GLY A 146 -35.63 24.17 10.29
CA GLY A 146 -37.09 24.11 10.29
C GLY A 146 -37.66 24.28 11.70
N GLU A 147 -37.07 25.18 12.50
CA GLU A 147 -37.75 25.72 13.67
C GLU A 147 -38.16 27.17 13.38
N ASN A 148 -39.46 27.35 13.18
CA ASN A 148 -40.25 28.53 13.54
C ASN A 148 -41.71 28.12 13.67
#